data_AF-A0A285I8I5-F1
#
_entry.id   AF-A0A285I8I5-F1
#
_cell.length_a   1.000
_cell.length_b   1.000
_cell.length_c   1.000
_cell.angle_alpha   90.00
_cell.angle_beta   90.00
_cell.angle_gamma   90.00
#
_symmetry.space_group_name_H-M   'P 1'
#
loop_
_entity.id
_entity.type
_entity.pdbx_description
1 polymer ?
#
loop_
_entity_poly.entity_id
_entity_poly.type
_entity_poly.pdbx_seq_one_letter_code
_entity_poly.pdbx_strand_id
1 'polypeptide(L)'
;MSWRKIKRTITAEPGTYILILEAKEVQKVKVGKLGYFDIEKGYYAYVGSAFGSGGVHSRVRRHNKKYKKLYWHIDYLRKETELIEIWYAYGRERYEHKWAQLLESLESSSIPFAGFGSSDCDCPAHLFYFENILDFNDFYKKLKENLANQKVIELSKLEL
;
A
#
# COMPACT_ATOMS: atom_id res chain seq x y z
N MET A 1 6.10 -3.51 19.18
CA MET A 1 6.85 -2.23 19.24
C MET A 1 6.31 -1.20 18.23
N SER A 2 5.93 -1.60 17.01
CA SER A 2 5.56 -0.67 15.93
C SER A 2 4.27 0.17 16.16
N TRP A 3 3.26 -0.32 16.89
CA TRP A 3 2.00 0.43 17.07
C TRP A 3 2.16 1.76 17.84
N ARG A 4 3.00 1.80 18.88
CA ARG A 4 3.26 3.04 19.63
C ARG A 4 3.90 4.11 18.74
N LYS A 5 4.77 3.70 17.82
CA LYS A 5 5.41 4.56 16.82
C LYS A 5 4.36 5.10 15.85
N ILE A 6 3.57 4.23 15.24
CA ILE A 6 2.46 4.61 14.33
C ILE A 6 1.52 5.62 15.00
N LYS A 7 1.06 5.33 16.22
CA LYS A 7 0.12 6.20 16.95
C LYS A 7 0.67 7.61 17.20
N ARG A 8 1.99 7.75 17.37
CA ARG A 8 2.65 9.03 17.60
C ARG A 8 2.96 9.79 16.31
N THR A 9 3.11 9.09 15.19
CA THR A 9 3.57 9.66 13.92
C THR A 9 2.43 9.94 12.95
N ILE A 10 1.43 9.06 12.86
CA ILE A 10 0.35 9.16 11.89
C ILE A 10 -0.91 9.71 12.57
N THR A 11 -1.50 10.76 12.00
CA THR A 11 -2.68 11.47 12.48
C THR A 11 -3.96 10.96 11.82
N ALA A 12 -5.10 11.34 12.38
CA ALA A 12 -6.43 10.96 11.92
C ALA A 12 -6.93 11.79 10.71
N GLU A 13 -6.04 12.12 9.79
CA GLU A 13 -6.33 12.95 8.62
C GLU A 13 -6.62 12.10 7.38
N PRO A 14 -7.48 12.56 6.47
CA PRO A 14 -7.71 11.88 5.20
C PRO A 14 -6.45 11.89 4.35
N GLY A 15 -6.31 10.88 3.49
CA GLY A 15 -5.16 10.80 2.58
C GLY A 15 -5.04 9.47 1.84
N THR A 16 -3.90 9.32 1.18
CA THR A 16 -3.49 8.12 0.44
C THR A 16 -2.26 7.52 1.12
N TYR A 17 -2.15 6.20 1.10
CA TYR A 17 -1.02 5.48 1.68
C TYR A 17 -0.56 4.32 0.80
N ILE A 18 0.71 3.94 0.98
CA ILE A 18 1.31 2.71 0.45
C ILE A 18 1.80 1.90 1.65
N LEU A 19 1.46 0.62 1.66
CA LEU A 19 2.07 -0.36 2.56
C LEU A 19 3.19 -1.06 1.80
N ILE A 20 4.40 -1.04 2.34
CA ILE A 20 5.51 -1.85 1.84
C ILE A 20 5.58 -3.11 2.70
N LEU A 21 5.41 -4.25 2.05
CA LEU A 21 5.34 -5.56 2.67
C LEU A 21 6.50 -6.44 2.18
N GLU A 22 7.04 -7.27 3.06
CA GLU A 22 8.03 -8.29 2.72
C GLU A 22 7.41 -9.68 2.86
N ALA A 23 7.52 -10.50 1.81
CA ALA A 23 7.29 -11.94 1.88
C ALA A 23 8.64 -12.65 1.92
N LYS A 24 8.91 -13.39 2.99
CA LYS A 24 10.17 -14.12 3.17
C LYS A 24 10.17 -15.52 2.55
N GLU A 25 8.97 -16.05 2.31
CA GLU A 25 8.72 -17.40 1.86
C GLU A 25 7.65 -17.39 0.76
N VAL A 26 7.73 -18.38 -0.13
CA VAL A 26 6.69 -18.62 -1.15
C VAL A 26 5.50 -19.29 -0.48
N GLN A 27 4.29 -18.79 -0.70
CA GLN A 27 3.08 -19.32 -0.05
C GLN A 27 1.85 -19.17 -0.94
N LYS A 28 0.87 -20.06 -0.77
CA LYS A 28 -0.43 -19.96 -1.46
C LYS A 28 -1.52 -19.54 -0.48
N VAL A 29 -2.20 -18.43 -0.76
CA VAL A 29 -3.29 -17.91 0.08
C VAL A 29 -4.59 -17.76 -0.70
N LYS A 30 -5.73 -18.12 -0.09
CA LYS A 30 -7.04 -17.84 -0.68
C LYS A 30 -7.50 -16.44 -0.31
N VAL A 31 -7.56 -15.53 -1.29
CA VAL A 31 -7.96 -14.13 -1.12
C VAL A 31 -9.47 -13.98 -1.34
N GLY A 32 -10.26 -14.33 -0.33
CA GLY A 32 -11.72 -14.17 -0.38
C GLY A 32 -12.37 -14.78 -1.63
N LYS A 33 -13.10 -13.95 -2.38
CA LYS A 33 -13.73 -14.32 -3.67
C LYS A 33 -12.80 -14.14 -4.87
N LEU A 34 -11.67 -13.45 -4.71
CA LEU A 34 -10.72 -13.18 -5.80
C LEU A 34 -10.02 -14.47 -6.27
N GLY A 35 -9.82 -15.43 -5.36
CA GLY A 35 -9.31 -16.75 -5.70
C GLY A 35 -8.05 -17.09 -4.92
N TYR A 36 -7.25 -18.00 -5.46
CA TYR A 36 -5.96 -18.36 -4.89
C TYR A 36 -4.86 -17.44 -5.44
N PHE A 37 -4.04 -16.93 -4.54
CA PHE A 37 -2.90 -16.08 -4.82
C PHE A 37 -1.62 -16.81 -4.43
N ASP A 38 -0.69 -16.92 -5.36
CA ASP A 38 0.65 -17.43 -5.10
C ASP A 38 1.55 -16.24 -4.75
N ILE A 39 1.91 -16.15 -3.47
CA ILE A 39 2.84 -15.16 -2.93
C ILE A 39 4.24 -15.64 -3.26
N GLU A 40 4.95 -14.86 -4.05
CA GLU A 40 6.38 -14.99 -4.28
C GLU A 40 7.19 -14.31 -3.18
N LYS A 41 8.42 -14.80 -2.94
CA LYS A 41 9.39 -14.13 -2.08
C LYS A 41 9.78 -12.79 -2.71
N GLY A 42 9.81 -11.73 -1.90
CA GLY A 42 10.14 -10.38 -2.37
C GLY A 42 9.31 -9.32 -1.63
N TYR A 43 9.02 -8.22 -2.33
CA TYR A 43 8.37 -7.06 -1.77
C TYR A 43 7.07 -6.75 -2.48
N TYR A 44 6.11 -6.23 -1.73
CA TYR A 44 4.81 -5.82 -2.25
C TYR A 44 4.49 -4.39 -1.83
N ALA A 45 4.07 -3.57 -2.79
CA ALA A 45 3.50 -2.26 -2.53
C ALA A 45 1.98 -2.32 -2.70
N TYR A 46 1.24 -2.05 -1.63
CA TYR A 46 -0.23 -1.95 -1.68
C TYR A 46 -0.66 -0.51 -1.50
N VAL A 47 -1.36 0.04 -2.49
CA VAL A 47 -1.90 1.40 -2.44
C VAL A 47 -3.33 1.39 -1.91
N GLY A 48 -3.68 2.37 -1.08
CA GLY A 48 -5.07 2.59 -0.69
C GLY A 48 -5.34 4.01 -0.23
N SER A 49 -6.62 4.33 -0.10
CA SER A 49 -7.07 5.61 0.47
C SER A 49 -7.80 5.49 1.81
N ALA A 50 -7.86 6.62 2.50
CA ALA A 50 -8.34 6.72 3.87
C ALA A 50 -9.22 7.96 4.09
N PHE A 51 -10.27 8.13 3.29
CA PHE A 51 -11.18 9.30 3.38
C PHE A 51 -12.30 9.17 4.43
N GLY A 52 -12.46 7.99 5.04
CA GLY A 52 -13.46 7.75 6.08
C GLY A 52 -13.02 8.19 7.49
N SER A 53 -13.87 7.94 8.48
CA SER A 53 -13.61 8.30 9.88
C SER A 53 -12.28 7.75 10.39
N GLY A 54 -11.47 8.65 10.95
CA GLY A 54 -10.16 8.33 11.52
C GLY A 54 -9.00 8.28 10.52
N GLY A 55 -9.24 8.57 9.24
CA GLY A 55 -8.19 8.88 8.27
C GLY A 55 -7.16 7.77 8.04
N VAL A 56 -5.97 8.18 7.59
CA VAL A 56 -4.81 7.30 7.36
C VAL A 56 -4.47 6.52 8.63
N HIS A 57 -4.50 7.16 9.81
CA HIS A 57 -4.24 6.48 11.08
C HIS A 57 -5.15 5.26 11.31
N SER A 58 -6.44 5.36 11.01
CA SER A 58 -7.38 4.23 11.18
C SER A 58 -7.08 3.07 10.22
N ARG A 59 -6.75 3.38 8.95
CA ARG A 59 -6.37 2.37 7.95
C ARG A 59 -5.06 1.68 8.32
N VAL A 60 -4.03 2.46 8.63
CA VAL A 60 -2.72 1.94 9.04
C VAL A 60 -2.85 1.10 10.32
N ARG A 61 -3.64 1.55 11.31
CA ARG A 61 -3.92 0.77 12.52
C ARG A 61 -4.51 -0.60 12.20
N ARG A 62 -5.43 -0.66 11.24
CA ARG A 62 -6.00 -1.93 10.79
C ARG A 62 -4.92 -2.79 10.19
N HIS A 63 -4.14 -2.26 9.26
CA HIS A 63 -3.10 -3.00 8.50
C HIS A 63 -1.94 -3.48 9.35
N ASN A 64 -1.61 -2.74 10.41
CA ASN A 64 -0.57 -3.11 11.37
C ASN A 64 -0.95 -4.35 12.22
N LYS A 65 -2.24 -4.62 12.41
CA LYS A 65 -2.65 -5.88 13.05
C LYS A 65 -2.38 -7.01 12.07
N LYS A 66 -1.73 -8.10 12.49
CA LYS A 66 -1.51 -9.27 11.62
C LYS A 66 -2.78 -10.14 11.57
N TYR A 67 -3.24 -10.58 12.74
CA TYR A 67 -4.45 -11.38 12.89
C TYR A 67 -5.67 -10.51 13.19
N LYS A 68 -6.69 -10.60 12.33
CA LYS A 68 -7.94 -9.85 12.45
C LYS A 68 -9.05 -10.50 11.60
N LYS A 69 -10.28 -10.01 11.75
CA LYS A 69 -11.36 -10.34 10.80
C LYS A 69 -11.06 -9.72 9.43
N LEU A 70 -10.97 -10.59 8.43
CA LEU A 70 -10.60 -10.25 7.06
C LEU A 70 -11.78 -9.58 6.35
N TYR A 71 -11.56 -8.40 5.78
CA TYR A 71 -12.57 -7.67 5.02
C TYR A 71 -12.08 -7.21 3.65
N TRP A 72 -10.79 -6.92 3.52
CA TRP A 72 -10.17 -6.48 2.27
C TRP A 72 -9.15 -7.50 1.78
N HIS A 73 -8.87 -7.50 0.48
CA HIS A 73 -7.89 -8.42 -0.13
C HIS A 73 -6.53 -8.36 0.58
N ILE A 74 -6.06 -7.15 0.90
CA ILE A 74 -4.80 -6.94 1.63
C ILE A 74 -4.78 -7.60 3.02
N ASP A 75 -5.92 -7.79 3.69
CA ASP A 75 -5.92 -8.46 4.99
C ASP A 75 -5.49 -9.93 4.90
N TYR A 76 -5.74 -10.59 3.75
CA TYR A 76 -5.31 -11.96 3.50
C TYR A 76 -3.78 -12.02 3.31
N LEU A 77 -3.24 -11.10 2.51
CA LEU A 77 -1.80 -10.99 2.29
C LEU A 77 -1.04 -10.58 3.56
N ARG A 78 -1.64 -9.73 4.41
CA ARG A 78 -1.02 -9.25 5.65
C ARG A 78 -0.69 -10.36 6.66
N LYS A 79 -1.36 -11.51 6.60
CA LYS A 79 -1.05 -12.65 7.47
C LYS A 79 0.27 -13.33 7.11
N GLU A 80 0.62 -13.30 5.82
CA GLU A 80 1.74 -14.03 5.27
C GLU A 80 2.96 -13.13 4.96
N THR A 81 2.85 -11.85 5.28
CA THR A 81 3.89 -10.85 5.02
C THR A 81 4.25 -10.07 6.28
N GLU A 82 5.42 -9.44 6.29
CA GLU A 82 5.79 -8.43 7.28
C GLU A 82 5.55 -7.03 6.72
N LEU A 83 5.00 -6.12 7.55
CA LEU A 83 4.85 -4.72 7.16
C LEU A 83 6.11 -3.98 7.59
N ILE A 84 6.90 -3.54 6.63
CA ILE A 84 8.22 -2.94 6.87
C ILE A 84 8.15 -1.41 6.84
N GLU A 85 7.36 -0.85 5.93
CA GLU A 85 7.22 0.60 5.80
C GLU A 85 5.78 1.00 5.47
N ILE A 86 5.45 2.24 5.85
CA ILE A 86 4.21 2.91 5.46
C ILE A 86 4.59 4.25 4.86
N TRP A 87 4.20 4.47 3.61
CA TRP A 87 4.31 5.77 2.96
C TRP A 87 2.93 6.40 2.93
N TYR A 88 2.82 7.70 3.17
CA TYR A 88 1.52 8.35 3.23
C TYR A 88 1.62 9.83 2.92
N ALA A 89 0.54 10.38 2.39
CA ALA A 89 0.35 11.80 2.20
C ALA A 89 -1.05 12.18 2.64
N TYR A 90 -1.16 13.28 3.39
CA TYR A 90 -2.46 13.81 3.81
C TYR A 90 -3.05 14.68 2.71
N GLY A 91 -4.39 14.70 2.66
CA GLY A 91 -5.13 15.48 1.68
C GLY A 91 -6.49 14.88 1.39
N ARG A 92 -7.34 15.68 0.75
CA ARG A 92 -8.65 15.23 0.25
C ARG A 92 -8.63 14.85 -1.23
N GLU A 93 -7.51 15.11 -1.90
CA GLU A 93 -7.29 14.69 -3.28
C GLU A 93 -7.11 13.17 -3.35
N ARG A 94 -7.80 12.55 -4.31
CA ARG A 94 -7.81 11.09 -4.48
C ARG A 94 -6.60 10.64 -5.30
N TYR A 95 -5.44 10.57 -4.66
CA TYR A 95 -4.20 10.16 -5.32
C TYR A 95 -4.03 8.64 -5.49
N GLU A 96 -4.92 7.82 -4.92
CA GLU A 96 -4.83 6.35 -4.96
C GLU A 96 -4.61 5.80 -6.38
N HIS A 97 -5.44 6.21 -7.35
CA HIS A 97 -5.30 5.76 -8.74
C HIS A 97 -4.00 6.26 -9.40
N LYS A 98 -3.62 7.51 -9.13
CA LYS A 98 -2.37 8.10 -9.67
C LYS A 98 -1.13 7.36 -9.13
N TRP A 99 -1.16 6.97 -7.86
CA TRP A 99 -0.06 6.22 -7.24
C TRP A 99 -0.03 4.78 -7.75
N ALA A 100 -1.19 4.14 -7.94
CA ALA A 100 -1.27 2.82 -8.55
C ALA A 100 -0.72 2.85 -9.99
N GLN A 101 -1.11 3.82 -10.81
CA GLN A 101 -0.58 4.00 -12.17
C GLN A 101 0.93 4.25 -12.17
N LEU A 102 1.44 5.06 -11.23
CA LEU A 102 2.87 5.31 -11.13
C LEU A 102 3.63 4.01 -10.80
N LEU A 103 3.16 3.22 -9.82
CA LEU A 103 3.78 1.94 -9.48
C LEU A 103 3.75 0.97 -10.66
N GLU A 104 2.60 0.87 -11.35
CA GLU A 104 2.43 0.04 -12.54
C GLU A 104 3.44 0.41 -13.64
N SER A 105 3.73 1.71 -13.80
CA SER A 105 4.67 2.20 -14.83
C SER A 105 6.15 1.95 -14.53
N LEU A 106 6.50 1.49 -13.33
CA LEU A 106 7.89 1.21 -12.98
C LEU A 106 8.35 -0.09 -13.63
N GLU A 107 9.51 -0.05 -14.29
CA GLU A 107 10.11 -1.23 -14.95
C GLU A 107 10.34 -2.41 -13.99
N SER A 108 10.61 -2.12 -12.72
CA SER A 108 10.82 -3.12 -11.67
C SER A 108 9.52 -3.67 -11.07
N SER A 109 8.37 -3.20 -11.52
CA SER A 109 7.07 -3.59 -10.99
C SER A 109 6.37 -4.64 -11.86
N SER A 110 5.58 -5.48 -11.20
CA SER A 110 4.61 -6.34 -11.87
C SER A 110 3.31 -6.40 -11.07
N ILE A 111 2.21 -6.77 -11.72
CA ILE A 111 0.92 -7.02 -11.07
C ILE A 111 0.84 -8.51 -10.74
N PRO A 112 0.97 -8.91 -9.46
CA PRO A 112 1.02 -10.32 -9.11
C PRO A 112 -0.38 -10.96 -9.07
N PHE A 113 -1.44 -10.15 -8.95
CA PHE A 113 -2.82 -10.62 -9.01
C PHE A 113 -3.75 -9.50 -9.51
N ALA A 114 -4.27 -9.65 -10.72
CA ALA A 114 -5.26 -8.73 -11.30
C ALA A 114 -6.51 -8.61 -10.40
N GLY A 115 -7.05 -7.40 -10.30
CA GLY A 115 -8.21 -7.07 -9.47
C GLY A 115 -7.92 -6.94 -7.97
N PHE A 116 -6.66 -7.12 -7.54
CA PHE A 116 -6.33 -7.07 -6.12
C PHE A 116 -6.45 -5.64 -5.59
N GLY A 117 -7.52 -5.39 -4.83
CA GLY A 117 -7.72 -4.12 -4.13
C GLY A 117 -8.37 -3.05 -4.99
N SER A 118 -8.75 -3.38 -6.22
CA SER A 118 -9.37 -2.49 -7.21
C SER A 118 -10.81 -2.89 -7.57
N SER A 119 -11.54 -3.53 -6.65
CA SER A 119 -12.90 -4.03 -6.94
C SER A 119 -13.95 -2.93 -7.18
N ASP A 120 -13.64 -1.69 -6.84
CA ASP A 120 -14.49 -0.51 -6.98
C ASP A 120 -13.93 0.53 -7.98
N CYS A 121 -12.94 0.15 -8.80
CA CYS A 121 -12.35 1.02 -9.82
C CYS A 121 -11.84 0.22 -11.04
N ASP A 122 -11.42 0.94 -12.08
CA ASP A 122 -10.90 0.34 -13.31
C ASP A 122 -9.38 0.08 -13.28
N CYS A 123 -8.72 0.27 -12.12
CA CYS A 123 -7.30 -0.03 -12.01
C CYS A 123 -7.05 -1.53 -12.16
N PRO A 124 -6.03 -1.95 -12.94
CA PRO A 124 -5.69 -3.37 -13.09
C PRO A 124 -5.44 -4.08 -11.75
N ALA A 125 -4.76 -3.41 -10.81
CA ALA A 125 -4.65 -3.79 -9.41
C ALA A 125 -4.19 -2.58 -8.58
N HIS A 126 -4.31 -2.68 -7.25
CA HIS A 126 -3.66 -1.78 -6.29
C HIS A 126 -2.52 -2.48 -5.52
N LEU A 127 -2.18 -3.71 -5.89
CA LEU A 127 -1.06 -4.48 -5.35
C LEU A 127 -0.03 -4.68 -6.45
N PHE A 128 1.22 -4.40 -6.12
CA PHE A 128 2.36 -4.49 -7.02
C PHE A 128 3.48 -5.28 -6.37
N TYR A 129 4.17 -6.11 -7.16
CA TYR A 129 5.31 -6.92 -6.72
C TYR A 129 6.63 -6.33 -7.21
N PHE A 130 7.67 -6.48 -6.39
CA PHE A 130 9.05 -6.10 -6.68
C PHE A 130 9.99 -7.17 -6.12
N GLU A 131 11.04 -7.53 -6.88
CA GLU A 131 12.09 -8.44 -6.39
C GLU A 131 12.90 -7.81 -5.25
N ASN A 132 13.15 -6.50 -5.33
CA ASN A 132 13.89 -5.71 -4.36
C ASN A 132 12.99 -4.64 -3.72
N ILE A 133 13.36 -4.16 -2.53
CA ILE A 133 12.60 -3.13 -1.86
C ILE A 133 12.55 -1.86 -2.71
N LEU A 134 11.37 -1.27 -2.84
CA LEU A 134 11.18 -0.02 -3.57
C LEU A 134 11.82 1.13 -2.80
N ASP A 135 12.66 1.93 -3.46
CA ASP A 135 13.29 3.10 -2.84
C ASP A 135 12.28 4.26 -2.70
N PHE A 136 12.19 4.80 -1.49
CA PHE A 136 11.26 5.88 -1.15
C PHE A 136 11.58 7.19 -1.89
N ASN A 137 12.85 7.56 -1.98
CA ASN A 137 13.26 8.83 -2.57
C ASN A 137 13.07 8.81 -4.08
N ASP A 138 13.39 7.69 -4.73
CA ASP A 138 13.16 7.51 -6.16
C ASP A 138 11.67 7.55 -6.50
N PHE A 139 10.83 6.85 -5.72
CA PHE A 139 9.38 6.93 -5.87
C PHE A 139 8.88 8.37 -5.67
N TYR A 140 9.34 9.05 -4.62
CA TYR A 140 8.91 10.40 -4.31
C TYR A 140 9.33 11.40 -5.41
N LYS A 141 10.54 11.25 -5.96
CA LYS A 141 11.02 12.06 -7.08
C LYS A 141 10.14 11.87 -8.31
N LYS A 142 9.90 10.62 -8.73
CA LYS A 142 9.02 10.31 -9.86
C LYS A 142 7.59 10.81 -9.64
N LEU A 143 7.08 10.72 -8.40
CA LEU A 143 5.77 11.24 -8.04
C LEU A 143 5.69 12.76 -8.24
N LYS A 144 6.71 13.52 -7.83
CA LYS A 144 6.76 14.98 -8.06
C LYS A 144 6.82 15.33 -9.54
N GLU A 145 7.61 14.60 -10.32
CA GLU A 145 7.72 14.82 -11.78
C GLU A 145 6.37 14.60 -12.48
N ASN A 146 5.62 13.55 -12.09
CA ASN A 146 4.30 13.25 -12.63
C ASN A 146 3.20 14.23 -12.18
N LEU A 147 3.45 14.99 -11.11
CA LEU A 147 2.48 15.92 -10.51
C LEU A 147 2.91 17.38 -10.61
N ALA A 148 3.87 17.72 -11.48
CA ALA A 148 4.50 19.04 -11.56
C ALA A 148 3.52 20.22 -11.77
N ASN A 149 2.27 19.95 -12.16
CA ASN A 149 1.20 20.95 -12.34
C ASN A 149 0.12 20.94 -11.23
N GLN A 150 0.32 20.19 -10.15
CA GLN A 150 -0.61 20.05 -9.03
C GLN A 150 0.03 20.54 -7.73
N LYS A 151 -0.80 20.70 -6.69
CA LYS A 151 -0.36 21.07 -5.35
C LYS A 151 0.74 20.11 -4.89
N VAL A 152 1.80 20.65 -4.27
CA VAL A 152 2.91 19.85 -3.76
C VAL A 152 2.38 18.79 -2.80
N ILE A 153 2.56 17.51 -3.13
CA ILE A 153 2.29 16.41 -2.22
C ILE A 153 3.47 16.30 -1.26
N GLU A 154 3.20 16.42 0.03
CA GLU A 154 4.15 16.07 1.08
C GLU A 154 4.05 14.58 1.39
N LEU A 155 4.89 13.79 0.74
CA LEU A 155 4.97 12.35 1.00
C LEU A 155 5.86 12.10 2.22
N SER A 156 5.34 11.34 3.18
CA SER A 156 6.03 10.92 4.40
C SER A 156 6.27 9.41 4.40
N LYS A 157 7.36 8.97 5.05
CA LYS A 157 7.70 7.56 5.27
C LYS A 157 7.78 7.26 6.76
N LEU A 158 7.27 6.09 7.15
CA LEU A 158 7.42 5.51 8.47
C LEU A 158 7.92 4.07 8.36
N GLU A 159 9.14 3.82 8.82
CA GLU A 159 9.72 2.47 8.98
C GLU A 159 9.23 1.84 10.30
N LEU A 160 8.97 0.52 10.31
CA LEU A 160 8.34 -0.19 11.43
C LEU A 160 9.25 -1.13 12.24
#